data_AF-A0AAE9SIK3-F1
#
_entry.id   AF-A0AAE9SIK3-F1
#
_cell.length_a   1.000
_cell.length_b   1.000
_cell.length_c   1.000
_cell.angle_alpha   90.00
_cell.angle_beta   90.00
_cell.angle_gamma   90.00
#
_symmetry.space_group_name_H-M   'P 1'
#
loop_
_entity.id
_entity.type
_entity.pdbx_description
1 polymer ?
#
loop_
_entity_poly.entity_id
_entity_poly.type
_entity_poly.pdbx_seq_one_letter_code
_entity_poly.pdbx_strand_id
1 'polypeptide(L)'
;MKKCLLAIAVFASLSSPAHAVKWKDSPYVEIKKLYPSNGGLAFYTEYKDESVSACDRGYRFEIPASAQNYDTKVSVIMAAFMAQKKILIRYDAEQTKKCAAVVDRFLVKP
;
A
#
# COMPACT_ATOMS: atom_id res chain seq x y z
N MET A 1 -32.95 -13.72 36.37
CA MET A 1 -32.24 -14.06 35.12
C MET A 1 -32.47 -13.04 33.98
N LYS A 2 -32.74 -11.75 34.27
CA LYS A 2 -33.00 -10.71 33.23
C LYS A 2 -31.81 -9.75 33.00
N LYS A 3 -30.82 -9.72 33.90
CA LYS A 3 -29.69 -8.78 33.83
C LYS A 3 -28.57 -9.23 32.88
N CYS A 4 -28.42 -10.53 32.59
CA CYS A 4 -27.42 -11.03 31.63
C CYS A 4 -27.79 -10.76 30.16
N LEU A 5 -29.09 -10.61 29.84
CA LEU A 5 -29.54 -10.39 28.45
C LEU A 5 -29.25 -8.97 27.95
N LEU A 6 -29.14 -7.99 28.85
CA LEU A 6 -28.84 -6.61 28.49
C LEU A 6 -27.35 -6.38 28.17
N ALA A 7 -26.44 -7.18 28.73
CA ALA A 7 -25.01 -7.04 28.49
C ALA A 7 -24.60 -7.47 27.07
N ILE A 8 -25.24 -8.51 26.51
CA ILE A 8 -24.88 -9.06 25.19
C ILE A 8 -25.27 -8.11 24.05
N ALA A 9 -26.37 -7.36 24.20
CA ALA A 9 -26.83 -6.40 23.19
C ALA A 9 -25.89 -5.18 23.04
N VAL A 10 -25.17 -4.80 24.09
CA VAL A 10 -24.22 -3.67 24.06
C VAL A 10 -22.88 -4.05 23.42
N PHE A 11 -22.48 -5.33 23.48
CA PHE A 11 -21.25 -5.78 22.82
C PHE A 11 -21.41 -6.00 21.31
N ALA A 12 -22.63 -6.31 20.82
CA ALA A 12 -22.88 -6.48 19.39
C ALA A 12 -22.84 -5.16 18.60
N SER A 13 -23.16 -4.02 19.24
CA SER A 13 -23.16 -2.70 18.62
C SER A 13 -21.80 -2.02 18.52
N LEU A 14 -20.75 -2.63 19.11
CA LEU A 14 -19.36 -2.16 19.02
C LEU A 14 -18.55 -2.91 17.95
N SER A 15 -19.19 -3.74 17.12
CA SER A 15 -18.50 -4.38 16.00
C SER A 15 -18.18 -3.31 14.94
N SER A 16 -16.94 -2.80 14.98
CA SER A 16 -16.43 -1.96 13.90
C SER A 16 -16.55 -2.75 12.60
N PRO A 17 -17.10 -2.15 11.52
CA PRO A 17 -17.11 -2.82 10.23
C PRO A 17 -15.66 -3.10 9.85
N ALA A 18 -15.31 -4.37 9.69
CA ALA A 18 -14.06 -4.73 9.06
C ALA A 18 -14.10 -4.18 7.64
N HIS A 19 -13.36 -3.10 7.37
CA HIS A 19 -13.22 -2.58 6.02
C HIS A 19 -12.56 -3.67 5.17
N ALA A 20 -13.34 -4.27 4.27
CA ALA A 20 -12.83 -5.25 3.33
C ALA A 20 -11.91 -4.53 2.36
N VAL A 21 -10.62 -4.83 2.43
CA VAL A 21 -9.60 -4.23 1.55
C VAL A 21 -9.92 -4.56 0.10
N LYS A 22 -9.98 -3.54 -0.75
CA LYS A 22 -10.21 -3.72 -2.19
C LYS A 22 -8.89 -3.72 -2.93
N TRP A 23 -8.32 -4.90 -3.08
CA TRP A 23 -7.03 -5.05 -3.75
C TRP A 23 -7.08 -4.64 -5.22
N LYS A 24 -6.08 -3.85 -5.62
CA LYS A 24 -5.83 -3.45 -7.00
C LYS A 24 -4.37 -3.73 -7.36
N ASP A 25 -4.19 -4.24 -8.57
CA ASP A 25 -2.89 -4.53 -9.16
C ASP A 25 -2.58 -3.55 -10.28
N SER A 26 -1.32 -3.11 -10.36
CA SER A 26 -0.77 -2.50 -11.56
C SER A 26 -0.45 -3.58 -12.62
N PRO A 27 -0.27 -3.22 -13.90
CA PRO A 27 0.52 -4.07 -14.79
C PRO A 27 1.99 -4.14 -14.32
N TYR A 28 2.78 -5.02 -14.93
CA TYR A 28 4.23 -5.01 -14.75
C TYR A 28 4.85 -3.74 -15.34
N VAL A 29 5.41 -2.88 -14.48
CA VAL A 29 5.91 -1.55 -14.82
C VAL A 29 7.33 -1.33 -14.33
N GLU A 30 8.05 -0.41 -14.99
CA GLU A 30 9.40 -0.04 -14.57
C GLU A 30 9.37 1.00 -13.45
N ILE A 31 10.32 0.88 -12.53
CA ILE A 31 10.63 1.92 -11.55
C ILE A 31 11.55 2.93 -12.23
N LYS A 32 11.14 4.20 -12.27
CA LYS A 32 11.90 5.28 -12.90
C LYS A 32 12.77 6.05 -11.92
N LYS A 33 12.36 6.15 -10.66
CA LYS A 33 13.07 6.89 -9.62
C LYS A 33 12.82 6.27 -8.24
N LEU A 34 13.81 6.39 -7.36
CA LEU A 34 13.71 6.12 -5.94
C LEU A 34 13.83 7.44 -5.18
N TYR A 35 13.07 7.59 -4.09
CA TYR A 35 13.07 8.79 -3.25
C TYR A 35 12.94 8.37 -1.78
N PRO A 36 14.06 8.19 -1.07
CA PRO A 36 14.04 7.98 0.37
C PRO A 36 13.48 9.23 1.05
N SER A 37 12.60 9.03 2.01
CA SER A 37 11.96 10.11 2.76
C SER A 37 11.83 9.73 4.23
N ASN A 38 11.51 10.69 5.09
CA ASN A 38 11.31 10.42 6.52
C ASN A 38 10.18 9.39 6.79
N GLY A 39 9.23 9.24 5.86
CA GLY A 39 8.12 8.29 5.98
C GLY A 39 8.43 6.87 5.49
N GLY A 40 9.59 6.64 4.87
CA GLY A 40 9.96 5.38 4.23
C GLY A 40 10.51 5.60 2.82
N LEU A 41 10.38 4.59 1.96
CA LEU A 41 10.87 4.67 0.58
C LEU A 41 9.72 4.97 -0.38
N ALA A 42 9.74 6.15 -0.99
CA ALA A 42 8.91 6.41 -2.14
C ALA A 42 9.62 5.99 -3.43
N PHE A 43 8.84 5.62 -4.43
CA PHE A 43 9.34 5.31 -5.75
C PHE A 43 8.30 5.68 -6.82
N TYR A 44 8.79 5.85 -8.03
CA TYR A 44 8.03 6.37 -9.16
C TYR A 44 7.98 5.33 -10.25
N THR A 45 6.81 5.13 -10.84
CA THR A 45 6.66 4.22 -11.99
C THR A 45 6.02 4.95 -13.17
N GLU A 46 5.98 4.28 -14.31
CA GLU A 46 5.22 4.74 -15.49
C GLU A 46 3.71 4.45 -15.36
N TYR A 47 3.30 3.65 -14.38
CA TYR A 47 1.91 3.50 -13.98
C TYR A 47 1.51 4.61 -13.00
N LYS A 48 0.28 5.12 -13.13
CA LYS A 48 -0.28 6.11 -12.21
C LYS A 48 -1.64 5.68 -11.68
N ASP A 49 -1.92 6.12 -10.45
CA ASP A 49 -3.26 6.06 -9.89
C ASP A 49 -3.61 7.31 -9.08
N GLU A 50 -4.28 8.25 -9.73
CA GLU A 50 -4.66 9.54 -9.14
C GLU A 50 -5.79 9.42 -8.11
N SER A 51 -6.46 8.25 -8.00
CA SER A 51 -7.48 8.06 -6.97
C SER A 51 -6.88 7.88 -5.58
N VAL A 52 -5.66 7.36 -5.48
CA VAL A 52 -4.97 7.07 -4.20
C VAL A 52 -3.68 7.87 -3.99
N SER A 53 -3.07 8.39 -5.07
CA SER A 53 -1.85 9.19 -5.03
C SER A 53 -2.11 10.61 -5.55
N ALA A 54 -1.86 11.60 -4.70
CA ALA A 54 -2.16 13.02 -4.94
C ALA A 54 -0.98 13.82 -5.50
N CYS A 55 0.25 13.42 -5.18
CA CYS A 55 1.44 14.10 -5.67
C CYS A 55 1.87 13.53 -7.02
N ASP A 56 2.70 14.29 -7.74
CA ASP A 56 3.40 13.82 -8.94
C ASP A 56 2.46 13.19 -9.97
N ARG A 57 1.24 13.71 -10.10
CA ARG A 57 0.18 13.22 -11.01
C ARG A 57 -0.12 11.72 -10.85
N GLY A 58 -0.04 11.22 -9.62
CA GLY A 58 -0.40 9.84 -9.27
C GLY A 58 0.68 8.79 -9.56
N TYR A 59 1.87 9.19 -10.02
CA TYR A 59 2.97 8.26 -10.33
C TYR A 59 3.75 7.77 -9.10
N ARG A 60 3.50 8.36 -7.93
CA ARG A 60 4.25 8.11 -6.70
C ARG A 60 3.60 7.01 -5.86
N PHE A 61 4.40 6.01 -5.53
CA PHE A 61 4.09 4.90 -4.62
C PHE A 61 5.06 4.93 -3.44
N GLU A 62 4.68 4.33 -2.31
CA GLU A 62 5.55 4.24 -1.14
C GLU A 62 5.47 2.90 -0.42
N ILE A 63 6.60 2.49 0.14
CA ILE A 63 6.68 1.51 1.22
C ILE A 63 6.94 2.32 2.49
N PRO A 64 5.98 2.41 3.42
CA PRO A 64 6.17 3.16 4.65
C PRO A 64 7.14 2.44 5.58
N ALA A 65 7.92 3.18 6.36
CA ALA A 65 8.89 2.61 7.32
C ALA A 65 8.24 1.67 8.36
N SER A 66 6.95 1.83 8.61
CA SER A 66 6.15 0.97 9.49
C SER A 66 5.67 -0.33 8.83
N ALA A 67 5.91 -0.54 7.54
CA ALA A 67 5.48 -1.74 6.84
C ALA A 67 6.16 -2.99 7.40
N GLN A 68 5.41 -4.10 7.51
CA GLN A 68 6.02 -5.40 7.81
C GLN A 68 7.06 -5.76 6.74
N ASN A 69 8.23 -6.22 7.20
CA ASN A 69 9.39 -6.54 6.37
C ASN A 69 9.88 -5.35 5.52
N TYR A 70 9.84 -4.14 6.08
CA TYR A 70 10.27 -2.91 5.42
C TYR A 70 11.63 -3.05 4.72
N ASP A 71 12.68 -3.44 5.46
CA ASP A 71 14.04 -3.53 4.92
C ASP A 71 14.15 -4.51 3.76
N THR A 72 13.46 -5.65 3.85
CA THR A 72 13.39 -6.64 2.76
C THR A 72 12.69 -6.05 1.53
N LYS A 73 11.53 -5.41 1.71
CA LYS A 73 10.76 -4.78 0.62
C LYS A 73 11.60 -3.70 -0.08
N VAL A 74 12.25 -2.83 0.69
CA VAL A 74 13.14 -1.79 0.19
C VAL A 74 14.33 -2.38 -0.56
N SER A 75 15.00 -3.37 0.01
CA SER A 75 16.16 -4.01 -0.63
C SER A 75 15.80 -4.64 -1.97
N VAL A 76 14.66 -5.32 -2.06
CA VAL A 76 14.20 -5.93 -3.31
C VAL A 76 13.77 -4.88 -4.34
N ILE A 77 13.09 -3.80 -3.93
CA ILE A 77 12.76 -2.66 -4.82
C ILE A 77 14.03 -2.00 -5.37
N MET A 78 15.04 -1.78 -4.54
CA MET A 78 16.31 -1.21 -4.97
C MET A 78 17.03 -2.14 -5.95
N ALA A 79 17.08 -3.44 -5.66
CA ALA A 79 17.67 -4.42 -6.57
C ALA A 79 16.92 -4.47 -7.91
N ALA A 80 15.58 -4.45 -7.90
CA ALA A 80 14.77 -4.40 -9.11
C ALA A 80 15.01 -3.13 -9.93
N PHE A 81 15.12 -1.96 -9.27
CA PHE A 81 15.45 -0.70 -9.91
C PHE A 81 16.83 -0.72 -10.57
N MET A 82 17.87 -1.15 -9.84
CA MET A 82 19.24 -1.24 -10.35
C MET A 82 19.36 -2.23 -11.52
N ALA A 83 18.63 -3.35 -11.45
CA ALA A 83 18.59 -4.36 -12.51
C ALA A 83 17.61 -4.02 -13.65
N GLN A 84 16.96 -2.85 -13.62
CA GLN A 84 15.96 -2.43 -14.62
C GLN A 84 14.83 -3.46 -14.82
N LYS A 85 14.47 -4.17 -13.74
CA LYS A 85 13.37 -5.15 -13.76
C LYS A 85 12.03 -4.45 -13.64
N LYS A 86 11.02 -5.04 -14.27
CA LYS A 86 9.62 -4.61 -14.11
C LYS A 86 9.02 -5.20 -12.84
N ILE A 87 8.11 -4.48 -12.21
CA ILE A 87 7.38 -4.91 -11.01
C ILE A 87 5.87 -4.80 -11.20
N LEU A 88 5.10 -5.71 -10.62
CA LEU A 88 3.66 -5.55 -10.39
C LEU A 88 3.46 -5.06 -8.97
N ILE A 89 2.65 -4.02 -8.78
CA ILE A 89 2.37 -3.40 -7.48
C ILE A 89 0.95 -3.77 -7.07
N ARG A 90 0.78 -4.22 -5.83
CA ARG A 90 -0.53 -4.47 -5.22
C ARG A 90 -0.76 -3.53 -4.03
N TYR A 91 -1.90 -2.87 -4.02
CA TYR A 91 -2.30 -1.89 -3.00
C TYR A 91 -3.82 -1.88 -2.83
N ASP A 92 -4.29 -1.26 -1.75
CA ASP A 92 -5.72 -1.03 -1.53
C ASP A 92 -6.21 0.13 -2.42
N ALA A 93 -7.21 -0.13 -3.25
CA ALA A 93 -7.82 0.85 -4.15
C ALA A 93 -8.63 1.92 -3.41
N GLU A 94 -9.06 1.63 -2.18
CA GLU A 94 -9.90 2.50 -1.35
C GLU A 94 -9.12 3.13 -0.20
N GLN A 95 -7.79 3.03 -0.22
CA GLN A 95 -6.95 3.70 0.77
C GLN A 95 -7.17 5.22 0.75
N THR A 96 -7.02 5.85 1.92
CA THR A 96 -7.05 7.31 2.01
C THR A 96 -6.02 7.90 1.06
N LYS A 97 -6.48 8.77 0.15
CA LYS A 97 -5.62 9.45 -0.81
C LYS A 97 -4.56 10.28 -0.08
N LYS A 98 -3.29 9.98 -0.35
CA LYS A 98 -2.11 10.65 0.22
C LYS A 98 -1.18 11.12 -0.89
N CYS A 99 -0.05 11.73 -0.54
CA CYS A 99 0.95 12.14 -1.52
C CYS A 99 1.47 10.95 -2.36
N ALA A 100 1.59 9.76 -1.76
CA ALA A 100 1.94 8.52 -2.45
C ALA A 100 0.91 7.42 -2.12
N ALA A 101 0.69 6.51 -3.06
CA ALA A 101 -0.08 5.29 -2.80
C ALA A 101 0.76 4.30 -1.99
N VAL A 102 0.23 3.85 -0.86
CA VAL A 102 0.87 2.87 0.02
C VAL A 102 0.79 1.48 -0.61
N VAL A 103 1.96 0.87 -0.79
CA VAL A 103 2.10 -0.47 -1.38
C VAL A 103 2.03 -1.53 -0.30
N ASP A 104 1.15 -2.52 -0.48
CA ASP A 104 1.10 -3.69 0.39
C ASP A 104 2.20 -4.70 0.02
N ARG A 105 2.24 -5.08 -1.26
CA ARG A 105 3.22 -6.03 -1.80
C ARG A 105 3.50 -5.74 -3.28
N PHE A 106 4.59 -6.31 -3.79
CA PHE A 106 4.94 -6.24 -5.20
C PHE A 106 5.59 -7.55 -5.65
N LEU A 107 5.56 -7.80 -6.96
CA LEU A 107 6.20 -8.95 -7.59
C LEU A 107 7.21 -8.45 -8.62
N VAL A 108 8.45 -8.92 -8.54
CA VAL A 108 9.48 -8.64 -9.56
C VAL A 108 9.28 -9.62 -10.71
N LYS A 109 9.26 -9.11 -11.94
CA LYS A 109 9.19 -9.95 -13.13
C LYS A 109 10.44 -10.83 -13.21
N PRO A 110 10.29 -12.15 -13.40
CA PRO A 110 11.42 -13.07 -13.59
C PRO A 110 12.42 -12.55 -14.64
#